data_AF-A0A2A4VRY6-F1
#
_entry.id   AF-A0A2A4VRY6-F1
#
_cell.length_a   1.000
_cell.length_b   1.000
_cell.length_c   1.000
_cell.angle_alpha   90.00
_cell.angle_beta   90.00
_cell.angle_gamma   90.00
#
_symmetry.space_group_name_H-M   'P 1'
#
loop_
_entity.id
_entity.type
_entity.pdbx_description
1 polymer ?
#
loop_
_entity_poly.entity_id
_entity_poly.type
_entity_poly.pdbx_seq_one_letter_code
_entity_poly.pdbx_strand_id
1 'polypeptide(L)'
;MNFEYSEKVQQLIKRVSDFMDANVFPVEQQMHDLVAQDPWTTPPLMDELKAKAKAAGLWNLFLPVAYGKYSAGLTNLEYAPLAEIMGKVMWGPEVFNCAAPDTGNMEVLAKYGNEAQKKQWLEPLLAGEIRSAFAMTEPEVASSDATNIELRIERDGDQYVINGRKFYISGACRKQCEIMIVMGKTDAKNSNRYIQQSQVLVPMNTPGVTMVRPMKVFGYVDAPEGHAEITFENVRVPVENILVGEGKGFEIAQGRLGPGRIHHCMRSIGVAQRALDLMCKRVNERIVFGRPMIKQQSVREDIAKSACQIEQARLMTLKAAQKMDTEGNKAAKDLIAMIKIVAPSMSLDVIDRAIQCHGALGVSQDTFLAHAYAGQRTLRLADGPDQVHMMQLGRDLVKKIAG
;
A
#
# COMPACT_ATOMS: atom_id res chain seq x y z
N MET A 1 -26.98 14.78 -4.44
CA MET A 1 -25.85 13.83 -4.29
C MET A 1 -26.45 12.44 -4.20
N ASN A 2 -25.99 11.50 -5.03
CA ASN A 2 -26.37 10.10 -4.92
C ASN A 2 -25.20 9.35 -4.25
N PHE A 3 -25.43 8.77 -3.09
CA PHE A 3 -24.43 8.02 -2.33
C PHE A 3 -24.52 6.50 -2.57
N GLU A 4 -25.52 6.07 -3.34
CA GLU A 4 -25.69 4.66 -3.70
C GLU A 4 -24.71 4.26 -4.79
N TYR A 5 -24.13 3.07 -4.64
CA TYR A 5 -23.34 2.44 -5.68
C TYR A 5 -24.22 1.95 -6.82
N SER A 6 -23.69 1.92 -8.04
CA SER A 6 -24.37 1.32 -9.19
C SER A 6 -24.59 -0.18 -8.98
N GLU A 7 -25.56 -0.77 -9.68
CA GLU A 7 -25.83 -2.21 -9.61
C GLU A 7 -24.57 -3.06 -9.90
N LYS A 8 -23.77 -2.65 -10.89
CA LYS A 8 -22.46 -3.25 -11.21
C LYS A 8 -21.56 -3.29 -9.97
N VAL A 9 -21.41 -2.16 -9.27
CA VAL A 9 -20.54 -2.07 -8.10
C VAL A 9 -21.12 -2.82 -6.91
N GLN A 10 -22.45 -2.78 -6.69
CA GLN A 10 -23.12 -3.57 -5.66
C GLN A 10 -22.90 -5.08 -5.86
N GLN A 11 -23.01 -5.57 -7.10
CA GLN A 11 -22.72 -6.97 -7.44
C GLN A 11 -21.26 -7.33 -7.18
N LEU A 12 -20.31 -6.44 -7.50
CA LEU A 12 -18.89 -6.66 -7.21
C LEU A 12 -18.58 -6.64 -5.71
N ILE A 13 -19.17 -5.70 -4.95
CA ILE A 13 -19.10 -5.66 -3.49
C ILE A 13 -19.56 -6.98 -2.90
N LYS A 14 -20.71 -7.50 -3.38
CA LYS A 14 -21.24 -8.78 -2.94
C LYS A 14 -20.27 -9.92 -3.26
N ARG A 15 -19.78 -10.01 -4.50
CA ARG A 15 -18.86 -11.07 -4.94
C ARG A 15 -17.55 -11.06 -4.16
N VAL A 16 -16.95 -9.90 -3.90
CA VAL A 16 -15.72 -9.79 -3.10
C VAL A 16 -16.00 -10.13 -1.64
N SER A 17 -17.12 -9.69 -1.06
CA SER A 17 -17.51 -10.02 0.31
C SER A 17 -17.75 -11.53 0.48
N ASP A 18 -18.57 -12.12 -0.39
CA ASP A 18 -18.85 -13.56 -0.40
C ASP A 18 -17.54 -14.37 -0.56
N PHE A 19 -16.60 -13.89 -1.40
CA PHE A 19 -15.30 -14.53 -1.58
C PHE A 19 -14.47 -14.48 -0.29
N MET A 20 -14.42 -13.32 0.37
CA MET A 20 -13.70 -13.15 1.64
C MET A 20 -14.28 -14.06 2.73
N ASP A 21 -15.60 -14.11 2.87
CA ASP A 21 -16.32 -14.93 3.85
C ASP A 21 -16.11 -16.43 3.60
N ALA A 22 -16.14 -16.86 2.35
CA ALA A 22 -16.01 -18.28 2.01
C ALA A 22 -14.55 -18.78 1.97
N ASN A 23 -13.58 -17.93 1.63
CA ASN A 23 -12.22 -18.39 1.33
C ASN A 23 -11.11 -17.72 2.13
N VAL A 24 -11.29 -16.49 2.64
CA VAL A 24 -10.20 -15.70 3.25
C VAL A 24 -10.28 -15.73 4.77
N PHE A 25 -11.40 -15.29 5.36
CA PHE A 25 -11.55 -15.30 6.82
C PHE A 25 -11.41 -16.69 7.46
N PRO A 26 -11.94 -17.79 6.87
CA PRO A 26 -11.83 -19.11 7.48
C PRO A 26 -10.39 -19.64 7.61
N VAL A 27 -9.46 -19.17 6.77
CA VAL A 27 -8.08 -19.67 6.71
C VAL A 27 -7.07 -18.67 7.26
N GLU A 28 -7.51 -17.60 7.91
CA GLU A 28 -6.63 -16.53 8.37
C GLU A 28 -5.59 -17.00 9.37
N GLN A 29 -6.00 -17.79 10.36
CA GLN A 29 -5.06 -18.37 11.32
C GLN A 29 -4.10 -19.36 10.64
N GLN A 30 -4.62 -20.23 9.76
CA GLN A 30 -3.80 -21.19 9.02
C GLN A 30 -2.73 -20.48 8.17
N MET A 31 -3.07 -19.35 7.54
CA MET A 31 -2.10 -18.55 6.79
C MET A 31 -0.98 -18.04 7.70
N HIS A 32 -1.32 -17.51 8.89
CA HIS A 32 -0.33 -17.05 9.87
C HIS A 32 0.60 -18.20 10.31
N ASP A 33 0.04 -19.38 10.58
CA ASP A 33 0.82 -20.54 11.03
C ASP A 33 1.77 -21.06 9.93
N LEU A 34 1.33 -21.05 8.67
CA LEU A 34 2.17 -21.43 7.52
C LEU A 34 3.31 -20.43 7.29
N VAL A 35 3.02 -19.13 7.38
CA VAL A 35 4.03 -18.08 7.25
C VAL A 35 5.05 -18.16 8.39
N ALA A 36 4.63 -18.48 9.62
CA ALA A 36 5.54 -18.62 10.74
C ALA A 36 6.57 -19.76 10.54
N GLN A 37 6.23 -20.78 9.74
CA GLN A 37 7.11 -21.91 9.43
C GLN A 37 8.16 -21.59 8.36
N ASP A 38 7.81 -20.81 7.33
CA ASP A 38 8.74 -20.32 6.30
C ASP A 38 8.49 -18.82 6.01
N PRO A 39 9.05 -17.91 6.84
CA PRO A 39 8.66 -16.49 6.87
C PRO A 39 8.90 -15.69 5.59
N TRP A 40 9.58 -16.21 4.58
CA TRP A 40 9.95 -15.43 3.39
C TRP A 40 9.47 -16.07 2.08
N THR A 41 8.61 -17.08 2.19
CA THR A 41 8.05 -17.77 1.04
C THR A 41 6.54 -17.54 1.02
N THR A 42 5.98 -17.25 -0.16
CA THR A 42 4.53 -17.31 -0.37
C THR A 42 4.03 -18.73 -0.09
N PRO A 43 3.12 -18.94 0.89
CA PRO A 43 2.58 -20.27 1.18
C PRO A 43 1.73 -20.80 0.01
N PRO A 44 1.71 -22.12 -0.27
CA PRO A 44 0.88 -22.71 -1.31
C PRO A 44 -0.61 -22.34 -1.20
N LEU A 45 -1.10 -22.17 0.03
CA LEU A 45 -2.46 -21.71 0.31
C LEU A 45 -2.77 -20.36 -0.36
N MET A 46 -1.81 -19.43 -0.43
CA MET A 46 -2.01 -18.15 -1.11
C MET A 46 -2.21 -18.34 -2.61
N ASP A 47 -1.47 -19.27 -3.23
CA ASP A 47 -1.59 -19.55 -4.66
C ASP A 47 -2.92 -20.24 -5.01
N GLU A 48 -3.41 -21.11 -4.12
CA GLU A 48 -4.77 -21.67 -4.21
C GLU A 48 -5.84 -20.57 -4.16
N LEU A 49 -5.71 -19.61 -3.23
CA LEU A 49 -6.64 -18.48 -3.12
C LEU A 49 -6.59 -17.58 -4.36
N LYS A 50 -5.39 -17.28 -4.88
CA LYS A 50 -5.20 -16.54 -6.13
C LYS A 50 -5.85 -17.27 -7.31
N ALA A 51 -5.70 -18.59 -7.42
CA ALA A 51 -6.33 -19.38 -8.46
C ALA A 51 -7.86 -19.31 -8.40
N LYS A 52 -8.45 -19.41 -7.20
CA LYS A 52 -9.90 -19.21 -7.00
C LYS A 52 -10.35 -17.80 -7.36
N ALA A 53 -9.59 -16.77 -6.98
CA ALA A 53 -9.92 -15.38 -7.30
C ALA A 53 -9.88 -15.12 -8.81
N LYS A 54 -8.87 -15.65 -9.52
CA LYS A 54 -8.79 -15.62 -10.99
C LYS A 54 -10.00 -16.32 -11.63
N ALA A 55 -10.33 -17.54 -11.19
CA ALA A 55 -11.48 -18.29 -11.71
C ALA A 55 -12.80 -17.56 -11.48
N ALA A 56 -12.91 -16.83 -10.36
CA ALA A 56 -14.05 -15.98 -10.04
C ALA A 56 -14.04 -14.63 -10.78
N GLY A 57 -13.04 -14.32 -11.61
CA GLY A 57 -12.91 -13.03 -12.29
C GLY A 57 -12.64 -11.84 -11.36
N LEU A 58 -12.07 -12.09 -10.18
CA LEU A 58 -11.71 -11.08 -9.17
C LEU A 58 -10.19 -10.88 -9.16
N TRP A 59 -9.63 -10.31 -10.22
CA TRP A 59 -8.18 -10.22 -10.41
C TRP A 59 -7.78 -8.88 -11.03
N ASN A 60 -6.67 -8.28 -10.58
CA ASN A 60 -6.14 -6.99 -11.06
C ASN A 60 -7.18 -5.85 -11.00
N LEU A 61 -8.03 -5.85 -9.98
CA LEU A 61 -9.17 -4.92 -9.86
C LEU A 61 -8.76 -3.45 -9.63
N PHE A 62 -7.49 -3.19 -9.31
CA PHE A 62 -6.97 -1.89 -8.92
C PHE A 62 -6.63 -0.95 -10.09
N LEU A 63 -6.38 -1.48 -11.29
CA LEU A 63 -5.98 -0.66 -12.44
C LEU A 63 -7.22 0.05 -13.02
N PRO A 64 -7.31 1.40 -12.96
CA PRO A 64 -8.47 2.10 -13.43
C PRO A 64 -8.63 1.99 -14.95
N VAL A 65 -9.85 2.23 -15.46
CA VAL A 65 -10.19 2.16 -16.90
C VAL A 65 -9.21 2.89 -17.83
N ALA A 66 -8.54 3.93 -17.33
CA ALA A 66 -7.53 4.68 -18.07
C ALA A 66 -6.29 3.84 -18.48
N TYR A 67 -6.06 2.68 -17.86
CA TYR A 67 -4.98 1.75 -18.22
C TYR A 67 -5.36 0.78 -19.36
N GLY A 68 -6.54 0.95 -19.99
CA GLY A 68 -6.93 0.21 -21.19
C GLY A 68 -6.92 -1.30 -20.97
N LYS A 69 -6.18 -2.04 -21.80
CA LYS A 69 -6.15 -3.51 -21.80
C LYS A 69 -5.70 -4.16 -20.48
N TYR A 70 -5.03 -3.42 -19.60
CA TYR A 70 -4.60 -3.92 -18.29
C TYR A 70 -5.63 -3.71 -17.18
N SER A 71 -6.68 -2.93 -17.45
CA SER A 71 -7.75 -2.64 -16.48
C SER A 71 -8.80 -3.74 -16.44
N ALA A 72 -9.34 -4.00 -15.24
CA ALA A 72 -10.56 -4.80 -15.05
C ALA A 72 -11.86 -4.04 -15.42
N GLY A 73 -11.76 -2.84 -15.99
CA GLY A 73 -12.91 -2.03 -16.38
C GLY A 73 -13.56 -1.27 -15.23
N LEU A 74 -12.79 -0.96 -14.18
CA LEU A 74 -13.25 -0.23 -13.00
C LEU A 74 -12.68 1.19 -12.96
N THR A 75 -13.47 2.15 -12.49
CA THR A 75 -12.92 3.47 -12.12
C THR A 75 -12.31 3.43 -10.72
N ASN A 76 -11.59 4.48 -10.29
CA ASN A 76 -11.07 4.56 -8.91
C ASN A 76 -12.23 4.51 -7.90
N LEU A 77 -13.33 5.20 -8.18
CA LEU A 77 -14.53 5.21 -7.36
C LEU A 77 -15.18 3.83 -7.26
N GLU A 78 -15.24 3.08 -8.37
CA GLU A 78 -15.80 1.71 -8.40
C GLU A 78 -14.92 0.70 -7.65
N TYR A 79 -13.59 0.91 -7.66
CA TYR A 79 -12.63 0.07 -6.94
C TYR A 79 -12.62 0.33 -5.42
N ALA A 80 -12.90 1.57 -5.00
CA ALA A 80 -12.83 2.02 -3.60
C ALA A 80 -13.50 1.08 -2.58
N PRO A 81 -14.78 0.69 -2.73
CA PRO A 81 -15.42 -0.22 -1.79
C PRO A 81 -14.84 -1.65 -1.82
N LEU A 82 -14.29 -2.08 -2.96
CA LEU A 82 -13.66 -3.40 -3.07
C LEU A 82 -12.35 -3.43 -2.29
N ALA A 83 -11.53 -2.39 -2.42
CA ALA A 83 -10.30 -2.22 -1.65
C ALA A 83 -10.57 -2.11 -0.14
N GLU A 84 -11.67 -1.46 0.26
CA GLU A 84 -12.13 -1.43 1.65
C GLU A 84 -12.39 -2.85 2.19
N ILE A 85 -13.13 -3.68 1.45
CA ILE A 85 -13.41 -5.07 1.85
C ILE A 85 -12.12 -5.89 1.95
N MET A 86 -11.25 -5.80 0.94
CA MET A 86 -9.96 -6.50 0.92
C MET A 86 -9.07 -6.12 2.11
N GLY A 87 -9.11 -4.85 2.52
CA GLY A 87 -8.32 -4.31 3.63
C GLY A 87 -8.69 -4.87 5.00
N LYS A 88 -9.83 -5.56 5.14
CA LYS A 88 -10.21 -6.22 6.41
C LYS A 88 -9.18 -7.28 6.84
N VAL A 89 -8.42 -7.88 5.92
CA VAL A 89 -7.34 -8.82 6.22
C VAL A 89 -6.05 -8.29 5.61
N MET A 90 -4.95 -8.25 6.38
CA MET A 90 -3.72 -7.57 5.96
C MET A 90 -3.17 -8.10 4.63
N TRP A 91 -3.16 -9.42 4.45
CA TRP A 91 -2.73 -10.10 3.22
C TRP A 91 -3.88 -10.31 2.22
N GLY A 92 -5.11 -9.91 2.55
CA GLY A 92 -6.31 -10.05 1.71
C GLY A 92 -6.18 -9.43 0.31
N PRO A 93 -5.58 -8.23 0.14
CA PRO A 93 -5.37 -7.66 -1.18
C PRO A 93 -4.51 -8.54 -2.11
N GLU A 94 -3.59 -9.35 -1.58
CA GLU A 94 -2.71 -10.21 -2.39
C GLU A 94 -3.51 -11.29 -3.14
N VAL A 95 -4.57 -11.79 -2.52
CA VAL A 95 -5.47 -12.80 -3.11
C VAL A 95 -6.06 -12.33 -4.43
N PHE A 96 -6.27 -11.02 -4.60
CA PHE A 96 -6.84 -10.40 -5.80
C PHE A 96 -5.79 -9.70 -6.69
N ASN A 97 -4.50 -9.90 -6.38
CA ASN A 97 -3.35 -9.18 -6.96
C ASN A 97 -3.43 -7.64 -6.81
N CYS A 98 -3.98 -7.19 -5.69
CA CYS A 98 -4.22 -5.78 -5.36
C CYS A 98 -3.34 -5.28 -4.19
N ALA A 99 -2.28 -6.01 -3.85
CA ALA A 99 -1.36 -5.65 -2.76
C ALA A 99 -0.32 -4.60 -3.19
N ALA A 100 0.03 -3.71 -2.26
CA ALA A 100 1.27 -2.94 -2.35
C ALA A 100 2.47 -3.87 -2.03
N PRO A 101 3.69 -3.55 -2.48
CA PRO A 101 4.07 -2.43 -3.34
C PRO A 101 3.79 -2.68 -4.84
N ASP A 102 3.37 -3.89 -5.20
CA ASP A 102 3.28 -4.35 -6.60
C ASP A 102 2.25 -3.60 -7.43
N THR A 103 1.10 -3.22 -6.87
CA THR A 103 0.13 -2.38 -7.58
C THR A 103 0.76 -1.08 -8.10
N GLY A 104 1.53 -0.39 -7.26
CA GLY A 104 2.27 0.81 -7.68
C GLY A 104 3.36 0.52 -8.72
N ASN A 105 4.05 -0.63 -8.60
CA ASN A 105 5.06 -1.03 -9.58
C ASN A 105 4.44 -1.39 -10.94
N MET A 106 3.31 -2.09 -10.93
CA MET A 106 2.52 -2.43 -12.14
C MET A 106 1.99 -1.16 -12.82
N GLU A 107 1.49 -0.19 -12.07
CA GLU A 107 1.08 1.12 -12.63
C GLU A 107 2.25 1.85 -13.30
N VAL A 108 3.44 1.84 -12.67
CA VAL A 108 4.65 2.43 -13.25
C VAL A 108 5.00 1.74 -14.57
N LEU A 109 5.09 0.42 -14.58
CA LEU A 109 5.45 -0.34 -15.79
C LEU A 109 4.39 -0.20 -16.90
N ALA A 110 3.11 -0.22 -16.55
CA ALA A 110 2.02 -0.06 -17.50
C ALA A 110 2.05 1.32 -18.18
N LYS A 111 2.35 2.37 -17.42
CA LYS A 111 2.36 3.76 -17.90
C LYS A 111 3.67 4.18 -18.57
N TYR A 112 4.79 3.77 -18.01
CA TYR A 112 6.12 4.30 -18.34
C TYR A 112 7.07 3.24 -18.94
N GLY A 113 6.76 1.95 -18.78
CA GLY A 113 7.59 0.89 -19.33
C GLY A 113 7.58 0.87 -20.86
N ASN A 114 8.72 0.55 -21.46
CA ASN A 114 8.77 0.18 -22.87
C ASN A 114 8.21 -1.26 -23.07
N GLU A 115 8.05 -1.69 -24.32
CA GLU A 115 7.44 -3.00 -24.61
C GLU A 115 8.27 -4.19 -24.09
N ALA A 116 9.60 -4.10 -24.10
CA ALA A 116 10.46 -5.14 -23.55
C ALA A 116 10.32 -5.23 -22.02
N GLN A 117 10.33 -4.09 -21.33
CA GLN A 117 10.13 -4.00 -19.88
C GLN A 117 8.74 -4.50 -19.47
N LYS A 118 7.69 -4.17 -20.23
CA LYS A 118 6.33 -4.67 -19.99
C LYS A 118 6.26 -6.19 -20.15
N LYS A 119 6.79 -6.73 -21.23
CA LYS A 119 6.81 -8.17 -21.48
C LYS A 119 7.58 -8.92 -20.39
N GLN A 120 8.74 -8.40 -20.00
CA GLN A 120 9.60 -9.08 -19.03
C GLN A 120 9.08 -8.98 -17.59
N TRP A 121 8.49 -7.85 -17.20
CA TRP A 121 8.19 -7.58 -15.79
C TRP A 121 6.71 -7.32 -15.50
N LEU A 122 6.00 -6.56 -16.35
CA LEU A 122 4.59 -6.26 -16.13
C LEU A 122 3.70 -7.49 -16.31
N GLU A 123 3.92 -8.27 -17.38
CA GLU A 123 3.11 -9.45 -17.66
C GLU A 123 3.18 -10.50 -16.53
N PRO A 124 4.37 -10.90 -16.02
CA PRO A 124 4.45 -11.81 -14.87
C PRO A 124 3.86 -11.22 -13.58
N LEU A 125 3.99 -9.91 -13.35
CA LEU A 125 3.35 -9.25 -12.20
C LEU A 125 1.82 -9.26 -12.31
N LEU A 126 1.26 -8.99 -13.49
CA LEU A 126 -0.18 -9.06 -13.76
C LEU A 126 -0.69 -10.50 -13.67
N ALA A 127 0.14 -11.49 -13.99
CA ALA A 127 -0.15 -12.91 -13.79
C ALA A 127 0.00 -13.34 -12.32
N GLY A 128 0.64 -12.53 -11.46
CA GLY A 128 0.90 -12.86 -10.06
C GLY A 128 1.95 -13.96 -9.86
N GLU A 129 2.79 -14.19 -10.86
CA GLU A 129 3.85 -15.22 -10.86
C GLU A 129 5.10 -14.76 -10.11
N ILE A 130 5.39 -13.45 -10.17
CA ILE A 130 6.47 -12.81 -9.43
C ILE A 130 5.92 -11.71 -8.52
N ARG A 131 6.75 -11.28 -7.56
CA ARG A 131 6.58 -10.04 -6.79
C ARG A 131 7.68 -9.06 -7.15
N SER A 132 7.49 -7.84 -6.69
CA SER A 132 8.37 -6.71 -6.91
C SER A 132 8.49 -5.84 -5.67
N ALA A 133 9.48 -4.96 -5.69
CA ALA A 133 9.78 -4.06 -4.60
C ALA A 133 10.05 -2.63 -5.11
N PHE A 134 10.01 -1.65 -4.20
CA PHE A 134 10.39 -0.27 -4.50
C PHE A 134 11.44 0.23 -3.53
N ALA A 135 12.61 0.56 -4.06
CA ALA A 135 13.77 0.96 -3.30
C ALA A 135 14.01 2.47 -3.48
N MET A 136 13.40 3.26 -2.60
CA MET A 136 13.53 4.72 -2.60
C MET A 136 14.20 5.24 -1.33
N THR A 137 13.76 4.80 -0.16
CA THR A 137 14.18 5.37 1.12
C THR A 137 15.60 4.95 1.50
N GLU A 138 16.40 5.90 1.97
CA GLU A 138 17.80 5.74 2.37
C GLU A 138 17.94 6.00 3.87
N PRO A 139 18.71 5.18 4.60
CA PRO A 139 18.89 5.36 6.04
C PRO A 139 19.78 6.55 6.41
N GLU A 140 20.69 7.00 5.53
CA GLU A 140 21.64 8.09 5.80
C GLU A 140 21.03 9.49 5.67
N VAL A 141 19.90 9.62 4.96
CA VAL A 141 19.32 10.92 4.61
C VAL A 141 17.82 10.97 4.92
N ALA A 142 17.33 12.19 5.19
CA ALA A 142 15.91 12.44 5.40
C ALA A 142 15.11 12.30 4.09
N SER A 143 14.77 11.05 3.75
CA SER A 143 14.15 10.65 2.48
C SER A 143 12.71 11.15 2.28
N SER A 144 12.11 11.79 3.30
CA SER A 144 10.82 12.48 3.17
C SER A 144 10.90 13.66 2.20
N ASP A 145 12.08 14.29 2.10
CA ASP A 145 12.43 15.15 0.98
C ASP A 145 13.19 14.29 -0.04
N ALA A 146 12.50 13.92 -1.12
CA ALA A 146 13.07 13.08 -2.16
C ALA A 146 14.30 13.71 -2.83
N THR A 147 14.51 15.03 -2.75
CA THR A 147 15.70 15.69 -3.32
C THR A 147 16.99 15.37 -2.53
N ASN A 148 16.87 14.73 -1.36
CA ASN A 148 17.99 14.31 -0.53
C ASN A 148 18.51 12.91 -0.86
N ILE A 149 17.83 12.13 -1.71
CA ILE A 149 18.31 10.80 -2.14
C ILE A 149 19.72 10.92 -2.74
N GLU A 150 20.64 10.05 -2.34
CA GLU A 150 22.07 10.07 -2.67
C GLU A 150 22.60 8.81 -3.36
N LEU A 151 21.86 7.69 -3.37
CA LEU A 151 22.25 6.47 -4.07
C LEU A 151 22.64 6.80 -5.52
N ARG A 152 23.86 6.42 -5.90
CA ARG A 152 24.46 6.78 -7.18
C ARG A 152 24.07 5.77 -8.25
N ILE A 153 23.69 6.27 -9.42
CA ILE A 153 23.42 5.49 -10.64
C ILE A 153 24.28 6.12 -11.74
N GLU A 154 25.45 5.54 -11.97
CA GLU A 154 26.45 6.12 -12.88
C GLU A 154 26.46 5.33 -14.18
N ARG A 155 26.39 6.01 -15.32
CA ARG A 155 26.49 5.35 -16.62
C ARG A 155 27.95 4.97 -16.91
N ASP A 156 28.17 3.72 -17.26
CA ASP A 156 29.45 3.14 -17.67
C ASP A 156 29.23 2.35 -18.96
N GLY A 157 29.43 3.00 -20.12
CA GLY A 157 29.17 2.42 -21.44
C GLY A 157 27.70 2.09 -21.69
N ASP A 158 27.43 0.79 -21.89
CA ASP A 158 26.11 0.19 -22.11
C ASP A 158 25.44 -0.28 -20.80
N GLN A 159 26.02 0.05 -19.64
CA GLN A 159 25.49 -0.28 -18.33
C GLN A 159 25.34 0.93 -17.41
N TYR A 160 24.50 0.78 -16.38
CA TYR A 160 24.54 1.61 -15.17
C TYR A 160 25.21 0.83 -14.04
N VAL A 161 26.04 1.53 -13.26
CA VAL A 161 26.64 1.06 -12.01
C VAL A 161 25.94 1.73 -10.84
N ILE A 162 25.40 0.92 -9.94
CA ILE A 162 24.55 1.37 -8.84
C ILE A 162 25.26 1.13 -7.50
N ASN A 163 25.37 2.17 -6.69
CA ASN A 163 26.06 2.14 -5.39
C ASN A 163 25.29 2.91 -4.30
N GLY A 164 25.03 2.27 -3.17
CA GLY A 164 24.39 2.90 -2.02
C GLY A 164 23.64 1.91 -1.12
N ARG A 165 22.80 2.44 -0.22
CA ARG A 165 21.99 1.65 0.69
C ARG A 165 20.55 2.13 0.69
N LYS A 166 19.60 1.19 0.80
CA LYS A 166 18.17 1.45 0.89
C LYS A 166 17.58 0.65 2.05
N PHE A 167 16.52 1.16 2.65
CA PHE A 167 15.80 0.45 3.71
C PHE A 167 14.30 0.64 3.62
N TYR A 168 13.56 -0.18 4.38
CA TYR A 168 12.10 -0.30 4.28
C TYR A 168 11.62 -0.64 2.86
N ILE A 169 12.37 -1.49 2.17
CA ILE A 169 12.01 -2.00 0.85
C ILE A 169 10.98 -3.12 1.04
N SER A 170 9.69 -2.77 1.05
CA SER A 170 8.61 -3.73 1.22
C SER A 170 8.63 -4.79 0.11
N GLY A 171 8.34 -6.04 0.47
CA GLY A 171 8.27 -7.17 -0.48
C GLY A 171 9.61 -7.80 -0.81
N ALA A 172 10.73 -7.09 -0.63
CA ALA A 172 12.05 -7.57 -1.01
C ALA A 172 12.61 -8.69 -0.12
N CYS A 173 11.96 -9.00 1.01
CA CYS A 173 12.31 -10.18 1.79
C CYS A 173 11.76 -11.47 1.13
N ARG A 174 10.73 -11.39 0.28
CA ARG A 174 10.14 -12.57 -0.36
C ARG A 174 11.08 -13.21 -1.37
N LYS A 175 11.15 -14.54 -1.34
CA LYS A 175 11.86 -15.33 -2.37
C LYS A 175 11.28 -15.10 -3.78
N GLN A 176 9.97 -14.86 -3.89
CA GLN A 176 9.30 -14.57 -5.15
C GLN A 176 9.47 -13.11 -5.62
N CYS A 177 10.14 -12.26 -4.85
CA CYS A 177 10.46 -10.91 -5.32
C CYS A 177 11.60 -11.00 -6.32
N GLU A 178 11.31 -10.75 -7.59
CA GLU A 178 12.29 -10.91 -8.68
C GLU A 178 12.87 -9.56 -9.14
N ILE A 179 12.15 -8.45 -8.91
CA ILE A 179 12.46 -7.15 -9.51
C ILE A 179 12.24 -5.98 -8.55
N MET A 180 13.20 -5.07 -8.49
CA MET A 180 13.06 -3.78 -7.81
C MET A 180 12.95 -2.64 -8.81
N ILE A 181 12.11 -1.66 -8.51
CA ILE A 181 12.26 -0.31 -9.05
C ILE A 181 13.15 0.47 -8.07
N VAL A 182 14.36 0.85 -8.49
CA VAL A 182 15.34 1.55 -7.64
C VAL A 182 15.43 3.01 -8.06
N MET A 183 15.32 3.93 -7.10
CA MET A 183 15.47 5.38 -7.34
C MET A 183 16.83 5.88 -6.83
N GLY A 184 17.54 6.64 -7.66
CA GLY A 184 18.86 7.20 -7.35
C GLY A 184 19.23 8.38 -8.24
N LYS A 185 20.36 9.02 -7.96
CA LYS A 185 20.91 10.15 -8.72
C LYS A 185 21.69 9.65 -9.93
N THR A 186 21.28 10.07 -11.12
CA THR A 186 22.02 9.90 -12.39
C THR A 186 22.84 11.14 -12.76
N ASP A 187 22.42 12.32 -12.31
CA ASP A 187 23.16 13.57 -12.51
C ASP A 187 23.14 14.40 -11.24
N ALA A 188 24.05 14.11 -10.31
CA ALA A 188 24.15 14.81 -9.02
C ALA A 188 24.56 16.29 -9.16
N LYS A 189 25.10 16.70 -10.32
CA LYS A 189 25.61 18.06 -10.56
C LYS A 189 24.60 18.94 -11.28
N ASN A 190 23.44 18.40 -11.71
CA ASN A 190 22.41 19.20 -12.34
C ASN A 190 21.97 20.36 -11.45
N SER A 191 21.86 21.57 -12.00
CA SER A 191 21.41 22.74 -11.25
C SER A 191 19.95 22.62 -10.79
N ASN A 192 19.14 21.85 -11.51
CA ASN A 192 17.76 21.55 -11.11
C ASN A 192 17.69 20.22 -10.35
N ARG A 193 17.54 20.32 -9.02
CA ARG A 193 17.43 19.16 -8.09
C ARG A 193 16.32 18.17 -8.46
N TYR A 194 15.26 18.61 -9.16
CA TYR A 194 14.12 17.77 -9.55
C TYR A 194 14.37 16.89 -10.77
N ILE A 195 15.51 17.05 -11.46
CA ILE A 195 15.92 16.22 -12.60
C ILE A 195 17.27 15.52 -12.38
N GLN A 196 17.76 15.48 -11.13
CA GLN A 196 19.00 14.78 -10.78
C GLN A 196 18.83 13.25 -10.71
N GLN A 197 17.58 12.78 -10.63
CA GLN A 197 17.25 11.42 -10.22
C GLN A 197 16.52 10.66 -11.32
N SER A 198 16.73 9.35 -11.34
CA SER A 198 16.11 8.41 -12.27
C SER A 198 15.58 7.19 -11.53
N GLN A 199 14.79 6.38 -12.22
CA GLN A 199 14.36 5.07 -11.73
C GLN A 199 14.85 3.98 -12.68
N VAL A 200 15.44 2.92 -12.11
CA VAL A 200 16.05 1.82 -12.86
C VAL A 200 15.50 0.50 -12.33
N LEU A 201 15.21 -0.42 -13.26
CA LEU A 201 14.81 -1.79 -12.96
C LEU A 201 16.05 -2.60 -12.55
N VAL A 202 16.03 -3.20 -11.36
CA VAL A 202 17.15 -3.99 -10.83
C VAL A 202 16.65 -5.37 -10.41
N PRO A 203 16.94 -6.44 -11.17
CA PRO A 203 16.63 -7.81 -10.76
C PRO A 203 17.26 -8.14 -9.41
N MET A 204 16.53 -8.86 -8.56
CA MET A 204 16.96 -9.15 -7.18
C MET A 204 18.24 -10.00 -7.12
N ASN A 205 18.47 -10.83 -8.13
CA ASN A 205 19.65 -11.70 -8.25
C ASN A 205 20.86 -11.02 -8.93
N THR A 206 20.80 -9.72 -9.21
CA THR A 206 21.93 -9.00 -9.81
C THR A 206 23.13 -9.01 -8.85
N PRO A 207 24.34 -9.40 -9.30
CA PRO A 207 25.53 -9.37 -8.46
C PRO A 207 25.74 -7.99 -7.83
N GLY A 208 26.05 -7.97 -6.52
CA GLY A 208 26.21 -6.74 -5.74
C GLY A 208 24.95 -6.28 -4.99
N VAL A 209 23.78 -6.88 -5.25
CA VAL A 209 22.57 -6.68 -4.44
C VAL A 209 22.66 -7.58 -3.21
N THR A 210 22.73 -6.99 -2.02
CA THR A 210 22.83 -7.74 -0.76
C THR A 210 21.75 -7.32 0.23
N MET A 211 20.88 -8.26 0.61
CA MET A 211 19.94 -8.04 1.71
C MET A 211 20.70 -8.11 3.04
N VAL A 212 20.74 -6.99 3.76
CA VAL A 212 21.43 -6.87 5.06
C VAL A 212 20.59 -7.52 6.15
N ARG A 213 19.31 -7.15 6.25
CA ARG A 213 18.37 -7.66 7.26
C ARG A 213 16.92 -7.30 6.93
N PRO A 214 15.95 -8.04 7.48
CA PRO A 214 14.57 -7.57 7.59
C PRO A 214 14.46 -6.47 8.67
N MET A 215 13.63 -5.47 8.39
CA MET A 215 13.22 -4.42 9.33
C MET A 215 12.05 -4.90 10.17
N LYS A 216 11.88 -4.31 11.36
CA LYS A 216 10.76 -4.61 12.26
C LYS A 216 9.91 -3.37 12.51
N VAL A 217 8.61 -3.58 12.66
CA VAL A 217 7.62 -2.56 13.02
C VAL A 217 6.95 -3.00 14.31
N PHE A 218 7.23 -2.31 15.43
CA PHE A 218 6.76 -2.74 16.77
C PHE A 218 7.06 -4.22 17.10
N GLY A 219 8.14 -4.77 16.55
CA GLY A 219 8.52 -6.18 16.72
C GLY A 219 7.98 -7.13 15.63
N TYR A 220 6.97 -6.73 14.86
CA TYR A 220 6.49 -7.50 13.70
C TYR A 220 7.51 -7.45 12.57
N VAL A 221 7.71 -8.60 11.91
CA VAL A 221 8.58 -8.75 10.74
C VAL A 221 7.82 -8.70 9.40
N ASP A 222 6.48 -8.69 9.47
CA ASP A 222 5.56 -8.58 8.33
C ASP A 222 5.76 -9.64 7.23
N ALA A 223 6.22 -10.83 7.64
CA ALA A 223 6.31 -12.01 6.79
C ALA A 223 4.95 -12.36 6.14
N PRO A 224 4.91 -12.84 4.87
CA PRO A 224 6.06 -13.07 4.03
C PRO A 224 6.57 -11.83 3.29
N GLU A 225 5.79 -10.75 3.21
CA GLU A 225 6.18 -9.50 2.52
C GLU A 225 7.50 -8.92 3.03
N GLY A 226 7.54 -8.64 4.33
CA GLY A 226 8.67 -8.03 5.01
C GLY A 226 9.06 -6.67 4.46
N HIS A 227 10.08 -6.10 5.09
CA HIS A 227 10.69 -4.85 4.71
C HIS A 227 12.20 -5.02 4.77
N ALA A 228 12.91 -4.89 3.65
CA ALA A 228 14.36 -5.15 3.63
C ALA A 228 15.20 -3.87 3.79
N GLU A 229 16.34 -4.02 4.47
CA GLU A 229 17.52 -3.18 4.27
C GLU A 229 18.43 -3.85 3.24
N ILE A 230 18.80 -3.15 2.17
CA ILE A 230 19.58 -3.68 1.04
C ILE A 230 20.74 -2.72 0.71
N THR A 231 21.93 -3.27 0.53
CA THR A 231 23.07 -2.57 -0.06
C THR A 231 23.22 -2.92 -1.53
N PHE A 232 23.68 -1.93 -2.30
CA PHE A 232 24.03 -2.04 -3.71
C PHE A 232 25.51 -1.73 -3.81
N GLU A 233 26.31 -2.74 -4.17
CA GLU A 233 27.77 -2.64 -4.30
C GLU A 233 28.19 -2.99 -5.72
N ASN A 234 28.49 -1.98 -6.53
CA ASN A 234 28.84 -2.12 -7.94
C ASN A 234 27.83 -2.94 -8.75
N VAL A 235 26.55 -2.78 -8.43
CA VAL A 235 25.45 -3.46 -9.13
C VAL A 235 25.40 -2.94 -10.57
N ARG A 236 25.53 -3.84 -11.54
CA ARG A 236 25.55 -3.50 -12.96
C ARG A 236 24.30 -3.99 -13.66
N VAL A 237 23.62 -3.07 -14.36
CA VAL A 237 22.42 -3.38 -15.17
C VAL A 237 22.52 -2.69 -16.54
N PRO A 238 21.92 -3.25 -17.61
CA PRO A 238 21.91 -2.61 -18.93
C PRO A 238 21.26 -1.22 -18.90
N VAL A 239 21.66 -0.32 -19.80
CA VAL A 239 21.05 1.03 -19.90
C VAL A 239 19.56 0.98 -20.22
N GLU A 240 19.09 -0.09 -20.86
CA GLU A 240 17.68 -0.35 -21.17
C GLU A 240 16.82 -0.60 -19.94
N ASN A 241 17.43 -0.84 -18.76
CA ASN A 241 16.70 -0.98 -17.50
C ASN A 241 16.21 0.36 -16.94
N ILE A 242 16.63 1.51 -17.49
CA ILE A 242 16.09 2.81 -17.09
C ILE A 242 14.62 2.95 -17.50
N LEU A 243 13.80 3.48 -16.60
CA LEU A 243 12.42 3.83 -16.90
C LEU A 243 12.36 5.23 -17.50
N VAL A 244 11.80 5.34 -18.71
CA VAL A 244 11.65 6.57 -19.51
C VAL A 244 12.96 7.20 -19.97
N GLY A 245 13.89 7.48 -19.05
CA GLY A 245 15.17 8.12 -19.33
C GLY A 245 15.76 8.82 -18.11
N GLU A 246 16.98 9.35 -18.26
CA GLU A 246 17.66 10.07 -17.19
C GLU A 246 16.89 11.34 -16.75
N GLY A 247 16.89 11.61 -15.44
CA GLY A 247 16.21 12.76 -14.84
C GLY A 247 14.70 12.64 -14.70
N LYS A 248 14.12 11.47 -15.04
CA LYS A 248 12.67 11.21 -14.97
C LYS A 248 12.19 10.64 -13.64
N GLY A 249 13.07 10.48 -12.65
CA GLY A 249 12.76 9.81 -11.39
C GLY A 249 11.64 10.47 -10.58
N PHE A 250 11.61 11.81 -10.51
CA PHE A 250 10.54 12.55 -9.82
C PHE A 250 9.19 12.44 -10.53
N GLU A 251 9.19 12.53 -11.86
CA GLU A 251 7.98 12.43 -12.69
C GLU A 251 7.29 11.07 -12.46
N ILE A 252 8.08 9.99 -12.49
CA ILE A 252 7.61 8.63 -12.28
C ILE A 252 7.13 8.44 -10.83
N ALA A 253 7.89 8.91 -9.83
CA ALA A 253 7.52 8.81 -8.42
C ALA A 253 6.19 9.53 -8.12
N GLN A 254 5.98 10.72 -8.67
CA GLN A 254 4.71 11.44 -8.52
C GLN A 254 3.54 10.72 -9.21
N GLY A 255 3.79 10.13 -10.40
CA GLY A 255 2.81 9.33 -11.12
C GLY A 255 2.34 8.10 -10.34
N ARG A 256 3.27 7.43 -9.65
CA ARG A 256 3.05 6.26 -8.82
C ARG A 256 2.36 6.56 -7.48
N LEU A 257 2.86 7.54 -6.74
CA LEU A 257 2.46 7.75 -5.34
C LEU A 257 1.03 8.31 -5.21
N GLY A 258 0.48 8.93 -6.26
CA GLY A 258 -0.90 9.43 -6.25
C GLY A 258 -1.93 8.32 -6.01
N PRO A 259 -2.07 7.35 -6.93
CA PRO A 259 -2.98 6.20 -6.75
C PRO A 259 -2.61 5.30 -5.56
N GLY A 260 -1.30 5.06 -5.32
CA GLY A 260 -0.85 4.28 -4.17
C GLY A 260 -1.42 4.77 -2.83
N ARG A 261 -1.37 6.10 -2.61
CA ARG A 261 -1.92 6.74 -1.40
C ARG A 261 -3.41 6.47 -1.21
N ILE A 262 -4.21 6.59 -2.27
CA ILE A 262 -5.67 6.40 -2.14
C ILE A 262 -6.01 4.92 -1.89
N HIS A 263 -5.30 3.98 -2.53
CA HIS A 263 -5.50 2.55 -2.29
C HIS A 263 -5.22 2.16 -0.82
N HIS A 264 -4.17 2.73 -0.21
CA HIS A 264 -3.92 2.54 1.22
C HIS A 264 -5.03 3.12 2.09
N CYS A 265 -5.58 4.28 1.74
CA CYS A 265 -6.68 4.90 2.49
C CYS A 265 -7.95 4.06 2.44
N MET A 266 -8.31 3.53 1.26
CA MET A 266 -9.45 2.61 1.08
C MET A 266 -9.32 1.39 2.01
N ARG A 267 -8.15 0.74 2.01
CA ARG A 267 -7.88 -0.42 2.89
C ARG A 267 -7.92 -0.05 4.38
N SER A 268 -7.43 1.14 4.74
CA SER A 268 -7.40 1.61 6.13
C SER A 268 -8.79 1.76 6.74
N ILE A 269 -9.79 2.12 5.91
CA ILE A 269 -11.21 2.13 6.29
C ILE A 269 -11.69 0.71 6.59
N GLY A 270 -11.31 -0.27 5.76
CA GLY A 270 -11.62 -1.69 5.98
C GLY A 270 -11.06 -2.23 7.29
N VAL A 271 -9.80 -1.93 7.58
CA VAL A 271 -9.14 -2.27 8.85
C VAL A 271 -9.91 -1.67 10.04
N ALA A 272 -10.25 -0.39 9.96
CA ALA A 272 -11.00 0.31 11.01
C ALA A 272 -12.40 -0.28 11.20
N GLN A 273 -13.10 -0.60 10.11
CA GLN A 273 -14.41 -1.23 10.15
C GLN A 273 -14.35 -2.60 10.83
N ARG A 274 -13.37 -3.45 10.49
CA ARG A 274 -13.18 -4.74 11.17
C ARG A 274 -12.89 -4.57 12.66
N ALA A 275 -12.09 -3.56 13.04
CA ALA A 275 -11.81 -3.27 14.44
C ALA A 275 -13.07 -2.83 15.20
N LEU A 276 -13.91 -1.99 14.57
CA LEU A 276 -15.21 -1.61 15.11
C LEU A 276 -16.15 -2.81 15.25
N ASP A 277 -16.23 -3.69 14.25
CA ASP A 277 -17.08 -4.89 14.27
C ASP A 277 -16.66 -5.83 15.43
N LEU A 278 -15.36 -6.06 15.60
CA LEU A 278 -14.84 -6.84 16.73
C LEU A 278 -15.09 -6.15 18.08
N MET A 279 -14.92 -4.83 18.16
CA MET A 279 -15.22 -4.06 19.37
C MET A 279 -16.71 -4.22 19.75
N CYS A 280 -17.63 -4.05 18.81
CA CYS A 280 -19.06 -4.24 19.01
C CYS A 280 -19.41 -5.66 19.48
N LYS A 281 -18.79 -6.69 18.89
CA LYS A 281 -18.97 -8.08 19.34
C LYS A 281 -18.49 -8.26 20.79
N ARG A 282 -17.26 -7.84 21.07
CA ARG A 282 -16.60 -7.99 22.37
C ARG A 282 -17.39 -7.35 23.51
N VAL A 283 -17.91 -6.14 23.31
CA VAL A 283 -18.59 -5.39 24.38
C VAL A 283 -19.97 -5.96 24.72
N ASN A 284 -20.58 -6.73 23.82
CA ASN A 284 -21.84 -7.44 24.07
C ASN A 284 -21.61 -8.76 24.81
N GLU A 285 -20.51 -9.46 24.53
CA GLU A 285 -20.20 -10.77 25.12
C GLU A 285 -19.60 -10.69 26.53
N ARG A 286 -18.96 -9.57 26.90
CA ARG A 286 -18.23 -9.44 28.17
C ARG A 286 -19.05 -8.75 29.25
N ILE A 287 -19.07 -9.36 30.44
CA ILE A 287 -19.67 -8.80 31.65
C ILE A 287 -18.58 -8.05 32.45
N VAL A 288 -18.83 -6.78 32.76
CA VAL A 288 -17.99 -5.95 33.64
C VAL A 288 -18.87 -5.23 34.65
N PHE A 289 -18.46 -5.21 35.92
CA PHE A 289 -19.25 -4.62 37.00
C PHE A 289 -20.71 -5.12 37.02
N GLY A 290 -20.91 -6.44 36.84
CA GLY A 290 -22.22 -7.10 36.94
C GLY A 290 -23.16 -6.98 35.73
N ARG A 291 -22.74 -6.36 34.62
CA ARG A 291 -23.58 -6.21 33.41
C ARG A 291 -22.74 -6.25 32.12
N PRO A 292 -23.35 -6.45 30.93
CA PRO A 292 -22.63 -6.35 29.66
C PRO A 292 -21.87 -5.03 29.52
N MET A 293 -20.65 -5.07 28.99
CA MET A 293 -19.75 -3.92 28.84
C MET A 293 -20.37 -2.79 28.02
N ILE A 294 -21.21 -3.13 27.04
CA ILE A 294 -22.03 -2.18 26.27
C ILE A 294 -22.99 -1.32 27.13
N LYS A 295 -23.22 -1.66 28.40
CA LYS A 295 -24.01 -0.84 29.34
C LYS A 295 -23.20 0.29 29.99
N GLN A 296 -21.89 0.34 29.79
CA GLN A 296 -21.06 1.47 30.20
C GLN A 296 -21.17 2.60 29.16
N GLN A 297 -21.40 3.84 29.61
CA GLN A 297 -21.64 4.98 28.72
C GLN A 297 -20.43 5.26 27.81
N SER A 298 -19.22 5.27 28.38
CA SER A 298 -17.98 5.52 27.64
C SER A 298 -17.79 4.56 26.46
N VAL A 299 -18.16 3.29 26.62
CA VAL A 299 -18.06 2.27 25.55
C VAL A 299 -19.00 2.60 24.38
N ARG A 300 -20.21 3.12 24.67
CA ARG A 300 -21.14 3.54 23.61
C ARG A 300 -20.65 4.78 22.88
N GLU A 301 -20.05 5.72 23.61
CA GLU A 301 -19.47 6.93 23.05
C GLU A 301 -18.28 6.58 22.14
N ASP A 302 -17.42 5.65 22.54
CA ASP A 302 -16.32 5.15 21.72
C ASP A 302 -16.79 4.49 20.43
N ILE A 303 -17.82 3.65 20.50
CA ILE A 303 -18.45 3.02 19.31
C ILE A 303 -19.04 4.08 18.38
N ALA A 304 -19.79 5.04 18.92
CA ALA A 304 -20.41 6.11 18.15
C ALA A 304 -19.35 7.00 17.46
N LYS A 305 -18.31 7.39 18.19
CA LYS A 305 -17.19 8.18 17.66
C LYS A 305 -16.47 7.43 16.55
N SER A 306 -16.21 6.14 16.73
CA SER A 306 -15.58 5.30 15.71
C SER A 306 -16.42 5.22 14.44
N ALA A 307 -17.74 4.99 14.55
CA ALA A 307 -18.63 4.97 13.39
C ALA A 307 -18.63 6.30 12.64
N CYS A 308 -18.69 7.44 13.35
CA CYS A 308 -18.62 8.77 12.73
C CYS A 308 -17.30 9.00 12.00
N GLN A 309 -16.17 8.67 12.63
CA GLN A 309 -14.85 8.89 12.02
C GLN A 309 -14.65 8.02 10.77
N ILE A 310 -15.08 6.75 10.81
CA ILE A 310 -15.01 5.84 9.65
C ILE A 310 -15.82 6.42 8.49
N GLU A 311 -17.07 6.84 8.74
CA GLU A 311 -17.94 7.36 7.68
C GLU A 311 -17.40 8.66 7.06
N GLN A 312 -16.86 9.56 7.88
CA GLN A 312 -16.19 10.78 7.40
C GLN A 312 -15.01 10.47 6.48
N ALA A 313 -14.16 9.51 6.86
CA ALA A 313 -13.01 9.09 6.06
C ALA A 313 -13.44 8.34 4.78
N ARG A 314 -14.49 7.52 4.84
CA ARG A 314 -15.07 6.83 3.69
C ARG A 314 -15.57 7.81 2.65
N LEU A 315 -16.41 8.76 3.04
CA LEU A 315 -16.93 9.77 2.12
C LEU A 315 -15.82 10.64 1.52
N MET A 316 -14.80 11.00 2.29
CA MET A 316 -13.65 11.74 1.77
C MET A 316 -12.83 10.92 0.76
N THR A 317 -12.65 9.62 1.02
CA THR A 317 -11.99 8.69 0.09
C THR A 317 -12.77 8.59 -1.22
N LEU A 318 -14.08 8.39 -1.16
CA LEU A 318 -14.94 8.33 -2.35
C LEU A 318 -14.92 9.64 -3.14
N LYS A 319 -14.95 10.78 -2.44
CA LYS A 319 -14.82 12.10 -3.07
C LYS A 319 -13.47 12.28 -3.79
N ALA A 320 -12.37 11.82 -3.17
CA ALA A 320 -11.05 11.86 -3.78
C ALA A 320 -11.00 10.97 -5.03
N ALA A 321 -11.53 9.74 -4.94
CA ALA A 321 -11.58 8.79 -6.04
C ALA A 321 -12.42 9.29 -7.22
N GLN A 322 -13.60 9.84 -6.94
CA GLN A 322 -14.44 10.48 -7.96
C GLN A 322 -13.70 11.63 -8.66
N LYS A 323 -13.02 12.49 -7.89
CA LYS A 323 -12.26 13.61 -8.46
C LYS A 323 -11.09 13.14 -9.33
N MET A 324 -10.44 12.03 -8.96
CA MET A 324 -9.42 11.40 -9.80
C MET A 324 -10.02 10.91 -11.13
N ASP A 325 -11.20 10.30 -11.09
CA ASP A 325 -11.89 9.79 -12.28
C ASP A 325 -12.35 10.90 -13.23
N THR A 326 -12.85 12.02 -12.69
CA THR A 326 -13.47 13.08 -13.50
C THR A 326 -12.51 14.20 -13.90
N GLU A 327 -11.52 14.52 -13.05
CA GLU A 327 -10.62 15.67 -13.24
C GLU A 327 -9.13 15.28 -13.25
N GLY A 328 -8.81 14.01 -12.99
CA GLY A 328 -7.44 13.51 -12.96
C GLY A 328 -6.68 13.77 -11.65
N ASN A 329 -5.59 13.01 -11.46
CA ASN A 329 -4.82 13.00 -10.21
C ASN A 329 -4.24 14.36 -9.81
N LYS A 330 -3.88 15.21 -10.78
CA LYS A 330 -3.32 16.54 -10.52
C LYS A 330 -4.37 17.46 -9.89
N ALA A 331 -5.62 17.41 -10.37
CA ALA A 331 -6.72 18.18 -9.81
C ALA A 331 -7.20 17.61 -8.45
N ALA A 332 -7.08 16.29 -8.28
CA ALA A 332 -7.41 15.59 -7.03
C ALA A 332 -6.34 15.68 -5.93
N LYS A 333 -5.15 16.25 -6.22
CA LYS A 333 -3.99 16.34 -5.33
C LYS A 333 -4.34 16.70 -3.88
N ASP A 334 -5.14 17.75 -3.68
CA ASP A 334 -5.46 18.23 -2.33
C ASP A 334 -6.31 17.21 -1.57
N LEU A 335 -7.29 16.59 -2.22
CA LEU A 335 -8.12 15.55 -1.61
C LEU A 335 -7.31 14.28 -1.30
N ILE A 336 -6.38 13.90 -2.18
CA ILE A 336 -5.45 12.78 -1.95
C ILE A 336 -4.56 13.07 -0.73
N ALA A 337 -4.06 14.29 -0.59
CA ALA A 337 -3.28 14.70 0.58
C ALA A 337 -4.13 14.69 1.86
N MET A 338 -5.35 15.25 1.82
CA MET A 338 -6.28 15.26 2.94
C MET A 338 -6.57 13.84 3.43
N ILE A 339 -6.94 12.92 2.53
CA ILE A 339 -7.29 11.56 2.95
C ILE A 339 -6.07 10.77 3.44
N LYS A 340 -4.88 11.03 2.88
CA LYS A 340 -3.63 10.42 3.35
C LYS A 340 -3.26 10.84 4.78
N ILE A 341 -3.71 12.01 5.23
CA ILE A 341 -3.57 12.48 6.63
C ILE A 341 -4.66 11.84 7.51
N VAL A 342 -5.90 11.85 7.03
CA VAL A 342 -7.09 11.48 7.80
C VAL A 342 -7.21 9.96 8.01
N ALA A 343 -7.07 9.15 6.95
CA ALA A 343 -7.42 7.73 7.01
C ALA A 343 -6.54 6.92 7.97
N PRO A 344 -5.19 7.03 7.97
CA PRO A 344 -4.36 6.29 8.93
C PRO A 344 -4.61 6.72 10.37
N SER A 345 -4.79 8.03 10.62
CA SER A 345 -5.07 8.56 11.96
C SER A 345 -6.43 8.08 12.50
N MET A 346 -7.46 8.11 11.66
CA MET A 346 -8.78 7.55 11.98
C MET A 346 -8.68 6.06 12.30
N SER A 347 -7.96 5.30 11.47
CA SER A 347 -7.83 3.85 11.67
C SER A 347 -7.16 3.54 13.00
N LEU A 348 -6.08 4.25 13.35
CA LEU A 348 -5.43 4.13 14.66
C LEU A 348 -6.36 4.44 15.83
N ASP A 349 -7.11 5.54 15.77
CA ASP A 349 -8.07 5.92 16.81
C ASP A 349 -9.12 4.83 17.07
N VAL A 350 -9.64 4.22 16.00
CA VAL A 350 -10.65 3.16 16.11
C VAL A 350 -10.03 1.87 16.65
N ILE A 351 -8.85 1.48 16.15
CA ILE A 351 -8.15 0.28 16.60
C ILE A 351 -7.76 0.41 18.08
N ASP A 352 -7.29 1.57 18.52
CA ASP A 352 -6.90 1.79 19.91
C ASP A 352 -8.09 1.64 20.89
N ARG A 353 -9.26 2.18 20.53
CA ARG A 353 -10.50 1.95 21.30
C ARG A 353 -10.90 0.47 21.30
N ALA A 354 -10.75 -0.21 20.16
CA ALA A 354 -11.01 -1.64 20.07
C ALA A 354 -10.07 -2.45 20.95
N ILE A 355 -8.77 -2.15 20.96
CA ILE A 355 -7.76 -2.74 21.85
C ILE A 355 -8.18 -2.56 23.30
N GLN A 356 -8.54 -1.33 23.69
CA GLN A 356 -8.97 -1.02 25.04
C GLN A 356 -10.20 -1.84 25.48
N CYS A 357 -11.21 -1.98 24.60
CA CYS A 357 -12.39 -2.81 24.87
C CYS A 357 -12.09 -4.32 24.96
N HIS A 358 -10.99 -4.77 24.36
CA HIS A 358 -10.54 -6.16 24.48
C HIS A 358 -9.72 -6.42 25.75
N GLY A 359 -9.15 -5.38 26.38
CA GLY A 359 -8.24 -5.49 27.52
C GLY A 359 -6.91 -6.11 27.09
N ALA A 360 -6.31 -6.96 27.95
CA ALA A 360 -5.05 -7.64 27.63
C ALA A 360 -5.09 -8.45 26.31
N LEU A 361 -6.27 -8.97 25.95
CA LEU A 361 -6.47 -9.67 24.68
C LEU A 361 -6.18 -8.78 23.46
N GLY A 362 -6.47 -7.47 23.54
CA GLY A 362 -6.32 -6.53 22.44
C GLY A 362 -4.87 -6.29 22.03
N VAL A 363 -3.91 -6.51 22.93
CA VAL A 363 -2.47 -6.37 22.67
C VAL A 363 -1.79 -7.71 22.38
N SER A 364 -2.55 -8.82 22.37
CA SER A 364 -2.03 -10.18 22.19
C SER A 364 -2.21 -10.68 20.74
N GLN A 365 -1.57 -11.80 20.42
CA GLN A 365 -1.67 -12.49 19.13
C GLN A 365 -3.04 -13.12 18.84
N ASP A 366 -3.90 -13.23 19.85
CA ASP A 366 -5.22 -13.86 19.72
C ASP A 366 -6.24 -12.94 19.00
N THR A 367 -5.84 -11.72 18.66
CA THR A 367 -6.61 -10.81 17.81
C THR A 367 -5.69 -10.15 16.78
N PHE A 368 -6.28 -9.72 15.67
CA PHE A 368 -5.54 -8.98 14.65
C PHE A 368 -5.18 -7.53 15.08
N LEU A 369 -5.72 -7.04 16.20
CA LEU A 369 -5.74 -5.62 16.56
C LEU A 369 -4.33 -5.03 16.77
N ALA A 370 -3.45 -5.73 17.48
CA ALA A 370 -2.09 -5.25 17.75
C ALA A 370 -1.27 -5.11 16.46
N HIS A 371 -1.36 -6.11 15.57
CA HIS A 371 -0.67 -6.06 14.28
C HIS A 371 -1.29 -5.01 13.35
N ALA A 372 -2.62 -4.87 13.36
CA ALA A 372 -3.30 -3.81 12.62
C ALA A 372 -2.87 -2.41 13.08
N TYR A 373 -2.73 -2.18 14.40
CA TYR A 373 -2.25 -0.91 14.93
C TYR A 373 -0.84 -0.60 14.42
N ALA A 374 0.08 -1.58 14.49
CA ALA A 374 1.43 -1.44 13.98
C ALA A 374 1.46 -1.09 12.48
N GLY A 375 0.68 -1.81 11.65
CA GLY A 375 0.55 -1.54 10.22
C GLY A 375 -0.01 -0.15 9.90
N GLN A 376 -1.09 0.26 10.57
CA GLN A 376 -1.69 1.58 10.38
C GLN A 376 -0.78 2.71 10.86
N ARG A 377 0.03 2.46 11.90
CA ARG A 377 1.01 3.45 12.37
C ARG A 377 2.11 3.69 11.35
N THR A 378 2.52 2.66 10.61
CA THR A 378 3.46 2.78 9.49
C THR A 378 2.90 3.65 8.37
N LEU A 379 1.59 3.61 8.10
CA LEU A 379 0.95 4.41 7.04
C LEU A 379 0.94 5.92 7.31
N ARG A 380 1.27 6.37 8.52
CA ARG A 380 1.55 7.80 8.81
C ARG A 380 2.96 8.24 8.39
N LEU A 381 3.79 7.31 7.91
CA LEU A 381 5.16 7.54 7.45
C LEU A 381 5.34 7.10 5.98
N ALA A 382 4.83 5.93 5.63
CA ALA A 382 4.85 5.40 4.27
C ALA A 382 4.12 6.33 3.29
N ASP A 383 4.60 6.36 2.04
CA ASP A 383 4.12 7.26 0.96
C ASP A 383 4.12 8.76 1.31
N GLY A 384 4.95 9.15 2.26
CA GLY A 384 5.12 10.52 2.75
C GLY A 384 4.52 10.69 4.16
N PRO A 385 5.29 11.25 5.12
CA PRO A 385 4.79 11.56 6.45
C PRO A 385 3.64 12.56 6.43
N ASP A 386 2.76 12.50 7.44
CA ASP A 386 1.63 13.44 7.58
C ASP A 386 2.08 14.90 7.46
N GLN A 387 3.23 15.25 8.06
CA GLN A 387 3.78 16.61 8.05
C GLN A 387 4.13 17.10 6.65
N VAL A 388 4.60 16.21 5.76
CA VAL A 388 4.89 16.57 4.36
C VAL A 388 3.59 16.86 3.61
N HIS A 389 2.56 16.04 3.83
CA HIS A 389 1.24 16.27 3.23
C HIS A 389 0.59 17.54 3.76
N MET A 390 0.62 17.79 5.07
CA MET A 390 0.06 18.99 5.70
C MET A 390 0.79 20.26 5.26
N MET A 391 2.12 20.24 5.21
CA MET A 391 2.93 21.36 4.71
C MET A 391 2.53 21.73 3.27
N GLN A 392 2.49 20.73 2.39
CA GLN A 392 2.15 20.92 0.99
C GLN A 392 0.69 21.39 0.81
N LEU A 393 -0.24 20.80 1.54
CA LEU A 393 -1.66 21.17 1.49
C LEU A 393 -1.87 22.61 2.00
N GLY A 394 -1.34 22.94 3.18
CA GLY A 394 -1.48 24.26 3.78
C GLY A 394 -0.90 25.37 2.90
N ARG A 395 0.30 25.16 2.36
CA ARG A 395 0.94 26.10 1.42
C ARG A 395 0.06 26.38 0.20
N ASP A 396 -0.48 25.34 -0.42
CA ASP A 396 -1.23 25.48 -1.66
C ASP A 396 -2.63 26.08 -1.42
N LEU A 397 -3.28 25.77 -0.29
CA LEU A 397 -4.56 26.39 0.08
C LEU A 397 -4.41 27.91 0.32
N VAL A 398 -3.37 28.33 1.04
CA VAL A 398 -3.08 29.77 1.25
C VAL A 398 -2.83 30.46 -0.09
N LYS A 399 -2.01 29.85 -0.96
CA LYS A 399 -1.70 30.41 -2.28
C LYS A 399 -2.93 30.60 -3.17
N LYS A 400 -3.93 29.71 -3.08
CA LYS A 400 -5.18 29.81 -3.86
C LYS A 400 -6.06 30.98 -3.43
N ILE A 401 -6.02 31.37 -2.16
CA ILE A 401 -6.87 32.43 -1.61
C ILE A 401 -6.18 33.80 -1.70
N ALA A 402 -4.86 33.84 -1.60
CA ALA A 402 -4.07 35.07 -1.70
C ALA A 402 -3.90 35.59 -3.14
N GLY A 403 -4.45 34.88 -4.14
CA GLY A 403 -4.34 35.19 -5.56
C GLY A 403 -5.52 36.00 -6.09
#